data_AF-A0A2I0I4E5-F1
#
_entry.id   AF-A0A2I0I4E5-F1
#
_cell.length_a   1.000
_cell.length_b   1.000
_cell.length_c   1.000
_cell.angle_alpha   90.00
_cell.angle_beta   90.00
_cell.angle_gamma   90.00
#
_symmetry.space_group_name_H-M   'P 1'
#
loop_
_entity.id
_entity.type
_entity.pdbx_description
1 polymer ?
#
loop_
_entity_poly.entity_id
_entity_poly.type
_entity_poly.pdbx_seq_one_letter_code
_entity_poly.pdbx_strand_id
1 'polypeptide(L)'
;MGLSSEVKIPILKNFHEHIFDRDWHFPSGSSSNCRVLMDRFHLVRKALLELNKSHQEEIKDVIKRTGAGMAKFVDKEIETMDELNEYGQYIVGSMTAAAFTMFPPSRLKDLDSEYNLIANSIGSFLQIVDAICDYLEDIDAIPGPRKLWPREIWSKYVNELEDLKCEENSVEAVQCLNEMVMSSLVHVENCFKYLSALEYNPAMFRICAVLLVKEFGTLALSYNNIDVFKVKVKLRLGLRLKIFKRTRAMSDVYGAFFEFCSLMKSKVDKDDPSAMETLRRLDAIQNICINSGMLNYRLRGCPCF
;
A
#
# COMPACT_ATOMS: atom_id res chain seq x y z
N MET A 1 5.68 -18.57 -17.34
CA MET A 1 4.99 -18.11 -18.56
C MET A 1 3.96 -17.09 -18.14
N GLY A 2 4.11 -15.84 -18.57
CA GLY A 2 3.12 -14.80 -18.31
C GLY A 2 1.88 -15.03 -19.17
N LEU A 3 0.68 -14.87 -18.60
CA LEU A 3 -0.58 -14.93 -19.36
C LEU A 3 -0.69 -13.69 -20.25
N SER A 4 -1.20 -13.85 -21.48
CA SER A 4 -1.52 -12.72 -22.36
C SER A 4 -2.70 -11.91 -21.80
N SER A 5 -2.81 -10.65 -22.20
CA SER A 5 -3.90 -9.77 -21.77
C SER A 5 -5.27 -10.28 -22.21
N GLU A 6 -5.35 -10.91 -23.39
CA GLU A 6 -6.55 -11.59 -23.91
C GLU A 6 -7.07 -12.69 -22.97
N VAL A 7 -6.18 -13.37 -22.25
CA VAL A 7 -6.55 -14.39 -21.25
C VAL A 7 -6.79 -13.75 -19.88
N LYS A 8 -5.93 -12.81 -19.47
CA LYS A 8 -6.01 -12.16 -18.14
C LYS A 8 -7.30 -11.36 -17.96
N ILE A 9 -7.66 -10.50 -18.92
CA ILE A 9 -8.75 -9.53 -18.77
C ILE A 9 -10.10 -10.22 -18.54
N PRO A 10 -10.52 -11.25 -19.33
CA PRO A 10 -11.76 -11.96 -19.07
C PRO A 10 -11.79 -12.67 -17.71
N ILE A 11 -10.66 -13.26 -17.32
CA ILE A 11 -10.56 -13.96 -16.03
C ILE A 11 -10.71 -12.97 -14.87
N LEU A 12 -10.00 -11.85 -14.90
CA LEU A 12 -10.08 -10.82 -13.87
C LEU A 12 -11.51 -10.29 -13.73
N LYS A 13 -12.17 -9.94 -14.83
CA LYS A 13 -13.55 -9.43 -14.82
C LYS A 13 -14.56 -10.44 -14.28
N ASN A 14 -14.37 -11.73 -14.54
CA ASN A 14 -15.33 -12.79 -14.15
C ASN A 14 -14.91 -13.60 -12.92
N PHE A 15 -13.77 -13.29 -12.29
CA PHE A 15 -13.25 -14.08 -11.18
C PHE A 15 -14.25 -14.18 -10.00
N HIS A 16 -15.00 -13.11 -9.76
CA HIS A 16 -16.07 -13.06 -8.75
C HIS A 16 -17.20 -14.08 -8.95
N GLU A 17 -17.41 -14.58 -10.18
CA GLU A 17 -18.33 -15.69 -10.45
C GLU A 17 -17.61 -17.04 -10.30
N HIS A 18 -16.38 -17.12 -10.80
CA HIS A 18 -15.55 -18.32 -10.75
C HIS A 18 -15.26 -18.81 -9.33
N ILE A 19 -15.17 -17.91 -8.35
CA ILE A 19 -14.97 -18.30 -6.94
C ILE A 19 -16.11 -19.15 -6.38
N PHE A 20 -17.31 -19.16 -6.99
CA PHE A 20 -18.45 -19.99 -6.59
C PHE A 20 -18.66 -21.22 -7.50
N ASP A 21 -18.14 -21.20 -8.73
CA ASP A 21 -18.24 -22.30 -9.70
C ASP A 21 -17.37 -23.52 -9.36
N ARG A 22 -17.98 -24.61 -8.88
CA ARG A 22 -17.29 -25.83 -8.42
C ARG A 22 -16.35 -26.46 -9.45
N ASP A 23 -16.69 -26.37 -10.74
CA ASP A 23 -15.96 -27.02 -11.81
C ASP A 23 -14.86 -26.12 -12.38
N TRP A 24 -14.83 -24.85 -11.96
CA TRP A 24 -13.81 -23.91 -12.39
C TRP A 24 -12.44 -24.24 -11.80
N HIS A 25 -11.47 -24.40 -12.68
CA HIS A 25 -10.07 -24.61 -12.35
C HIS A 25 -9.19 -23.86 -13.36
N PHE A 26 -8.24 -23.08 -12.84
CA PHE A 26 -7.33 -22.27 -13.65
C PHE A 26 -5.89 -22.38 -13.12
N PRO A 27 -5.14 -23.41 -13.56
CA PRO A 27 -3.77 -23.64 -13.08
C PRO A 27 -2.88 -22.49 -13.55
N SER A 28 -2.56 -21.58 -12.62
CA SER A 28 -1.84 -20.35 -12.90
C SER A 28 -1.02 -19.91 -11.68
N GLY A 29 -0.03 -19.07 -11.91
CA GLY A 29 0.84 -18.54 -10.85
C GLY A 29 2.30 -18.44 -11.27
N SER A 30 2.90 -17.28 -11.06
CA SER A 30 4.32 -17.04 -11.30
C SER A 30 5.19 -17.81 -10.30
N SER A 31 4.78 -17.83 -9.02
CA SER A 31 5.46 -18.56 -7.93
C SER A 31 4.88 -19.96 -7.67
N SER A 32 5.66 -20.83 -7.03
CA SER A 32 5.20 -22.16 -6.61
C SER A 32 4.00 -22.10 -5.66
N ASN A 33 4.00 -21.13 -4.75
CA ASN A 33 2.91 -20.93 -3.79
C ASN A 33 1.61 -20.50 -4.49
N CYS A 34 1.70 -19.60 -5.48
CA CYS A 34 0.54 -19.20 -6.28
C CYS A 34 -0.05 -20.39 -7.05
N ARG A 35 0.79 -21.25 -7.63
CA ARG A 35 0.31 -22.46 -8.33
C ARG A 35 -0.42 -23.40 -7.40
N VAL A 36 0.15 -23.70 -6.22
CA VAL A 36 -0.50 -24.55 -5.22
C VAL A 36 -1.85 -23.97 -4.78
N LEU A 37 -1.95 -22.65 -4.59
CA LEU A 37 -3.20 -21.97 -4.28
C LEU A 37 -4.25 -22.18 -5.38
N MET A 38 -3.88 -21.96 -6.65
CA MET A 38 -4.80 -22.10 -7.78
C MET A 38 -5.19 -23.55 -8.03
N ASP A 39 -4.27 -24.50 -7.85
CA ASP A 39 -4.53 -25.93 -7.95
C ASP A 39 -5.49 -26.42 -6.86
N ARG A 40 -5.36 -25.86 -5.65
CA ARG A 40 -6.19 -26.21 -4.49
C ARG A 40 -7.25 -25.17 -4.18
N PHE A 41 -7.65 -24.35 -5.16
CA PHE A 41 -8.59 -23.26 -4.94
C PHE A 41 -9.98 -23.74 -4.45
N HIS A 42 -10.34 -24.99 -4.75
CA HIS A 42 -11.53 -25.64 -4.21
C HIS A 42 -11.59 -25.66 -2.67
N LEU A 43 -10.45 -25.66 -1.97
CA LEU A 43 -10.40 -25.55 -0.51
C LEU A 43 -10.77 -24.15 -0.01
N VAL A 44 -10.31 -23.10 -0.71
CA VAL A 44 -10.70 -21.71 -0.43
C VAL A 44 -12.18 -21.52 -0.67
N ARG A 45 -12.69 -22.04 -1.79
CA ARG A 45 -14.12 -22.06 -2.12
C ARG A 45 -14.94 -22.74 -1.02
N LYS A 46 -14.50 -23.90 -0.52
CA LYS A 46 -15.20 -24.60 0.56
C LYS A 46 -15.33 -23.71 1.80
N ALA A 47 -14.24 -23.08 2.24
CA ALA A 47 -14.26 -22.16 3.37
C ALA A 47 -15.13 -20.91 3.11
N LEU A 48 -15.09 -20.34 1.90
CA LEU A 48 -15.94 -19.22 1.50
C LEU A 48 -17.43 -19.57 1.63
N LEU A 49 -17.82 -20.77 1.21
CA LEU A 49 -19.20 -21.25 1.27
C LEU A 49 -19.69 -21.53 2.71
N GLU A 50 -18.78 -21.71 3.66
CA GLU A 50 -19.08 -21.87 5.09
C GLU A 50 -19.36 -20.51 5.78
N LEU A 51 -19.02 -19.38 5.16
CA LEU A 51 -19.35 -18.05 5.68
C LEU A 51 -20.85 -17.76 5.58
N ASN A 52 -21.34 -16.79 6.36
CA ASN A 52 -22.71 -16.31 6.19
C ASN A 52 -22.91 -15.64 4.81
N LYS A 53 -24.16 -15.56 4.36
CA LYS A 53 -24.47 -15.04 3.02
C LYS A 53 -24.07 -13.58 2.84
N SER A 54 -24.21 -12.73 3.86
CA SER A 54 -23.80 -11.32 3.79
C SER A 54 -22.30 -11.17 3.55
N HIS A 55 -21.44 -11.97 4.20
CA HIS A 55 -20.00 -11.93 3.95
C HIS A 55 -19.64 -12.49 2.58
N GLN A 56 -20.34 -13.53 2.09
CA GLN A 56 -20.13 -14.07 0.74
C GLN A 56 -20.39 -13.00 -0.33
N GLU A 57 -21.50 -12.27 -0.23
CA GLU A 57 -21.85 -11.21 -1.19
C GLU A 57 -20.87 -10.04 -1.15
N GLU A 58 -20.45 -9.60 0.05
CA GLU A 58 -19.47 -8.52 0.17
C GLU A 58 -18.10 -8.93 -0.41
N ILE A 59 -17.63 -10.17 -0.14
CA ILE A 59 -16.39 -10.70 -0.75
C ILE A 59 -16.54 -10.77 -2.27
N LYS A 60 -17.69 -11.23 -2.79
CA LYS A 60 -17.97 -11.29 -4.22
C LYS A 60 -17.88 -9.89 -4.85
N ASP A 61 -18.48 -8.90 -4.21
CA ASP A 61 -18.48 -7.52 -4.71
C ASP A 61 -17.09 -6.87 -4.70
N VAL A 62 -16.30 -7.07 -3.63
CA VAL A 62 -14.90 -6.64 -3.58
C VAL A 62 -14.10 -7.27 -4.73
N ILE A 63 -14.21 -8.59 -4.91
CA ILE A 63 -13.49 -9.30 -5.99
C ILE A 63 -13.92 -8.79 -7.37
N LYS A 64 -15.21 -8.48 -7.56
CA LYS A 64 -15.73 -7.90 -8.80
C LYS A 64 -15.11 -6.53 -9.08
N ARG A 65 -15.10 -5.64 -8.09
CA ARG A 65 -14.51 -4.29 -8.20
C ARG A 65 -13.00 -4.37 -8.45
N THR A 66 -12.27 -5.17 -7.68
CA THR A 66 -10.84 -5.38 -7.85
C THR A 66 -10.53 -5.98 -9.22
N GLY A 67 -11.27 -6.99 -9.66
CA GLY A 67 -11.09 -7.61 -10.98
C GLY A 67 -11.33 -6.65 -12.14
N ALA A 68 -12.37 -5.82 -12.06
CA ALA A 68 -12.63 -4.77 -13.04
C ALA A 68 -11.53 -3.70 -13.07
N GLY A 69 -11.06 -3.27 -11.91
CA GLY A 69 -9.94 -2.34 -11.77
C GLY A 69 -8.64 -2.89 -12.32
N MET A 70 -8.22 -4.09 -11.91
CA MET A 70 -7.03 -4.75 -12.45
C MET A 70 -7.12 -4.84 -13.99
N ALA A 71 -8.27 -5.26 -14.52
CA ALA A 71 -8.48 -5.37 -15.97
C ALA A 71 -8.36 -4.02 -16.71
N LYS A 72 -8.74 -2.90 -16.09
CA LYS A 72 -8.57 -1.55 -16.64
C LYS A 72 -7.10 -1.18 -16.84
N PHE A 73 -6.22 -1.69 -15.98
CA PHE A 73 -4.79 -1.33 -15.95
C PHE A 73 -3.85 -2.41 -16.52
N VAL A 74 -4.36 -3.49 -17.13
CA VAL A 74 -3.50 -4.58 -17.68
C VAL A 74 -2.60 -4.09 -18.82
N ASP A 75 -3.17 -3.35 -19.78
CA ASP A 75 -2.46 -2.87 -20.98
C ASP A 75 -2.30 -1.34 -20.98
N LYS A 76 -2.46 -0.72 -19.80
CA LYS A 76 -2.41 0.73 -19.62
C LYS A 76 -1.23 1.09 -18.74
N GLU A 77 -0.33 1.89 -19.28
CA GLU A 77 0.70 2.58 -18.49
C GLU A 77 0.06 3.66 -17.61
N ILE A 78 0.57 3.82 -16.39
CA ILE A 78 0.08 4.82 -15.46
C ILE A 78 0.68 6.17 -15.82
N GLU A 79 -0.17 7.13 -16.22
CA GLU A 79 0.29 8.44 -16.66
C GLU A 79 0.36 9.44 -15.50
N THR A 80 -0.60 9.40 -14.57
CA THR A 80 -0.73 10.38 -13.48
C THR A 80 -0.82 9.74 -12.09
N MET A 81 -0.53 10.52 -11.04
CA MET A 81 -0.75 10.13 -9.65
C MET A 81 -2.21 9.82 -9.37
N ASP A 82 -3.14 10.52 -10.03
CA ASP A 82 -4.57 10.24 -9.93
C ASP A 82 -4.91 8.84 -10.47
N GLU A 83 -4.24 8.41 -11.54
CA GLU A 83 -4.40 7.04 -12.07
C GLU A 83 -3.80 5.99 -11.15
N LEU A 84 -2.63 6.24 -10.55
CA LEU A 84 -2.06 5.36 -9.54
C LEU A 84 -2.96 5.26 -8.29
N ASN A 85 -3.51 6.39 -7.87
CA ASN A 85 -4.47 6.46 -6.78
C ASN A 85 -5.74 5.67 -7.12
N GLU A 86 -6.29 5.83 -8.33
CA GLU A 86 -7.44 5.06 -8.80
C GLU A 86 -7.14 3.56 -8.80
N TYR A 87 -5.96 3.16 -9.26
CA TYR A 87 -5.53 1.77 -9.20
C TYR A 87 -5.53 1.25 -7.75
N GLY A 88 -4.92 2.00 -6.81
CA GLY A 88 -4.93 1.65 -5.38
C GLY A 88 -6.35 1.57 -4.77
N GLN A 89 -7.29 2.37 -5.25
CA GLN A 89 -8.70 2.31 -4.83
C GLN A 89 -9.37 0.99 -5.22
N TYR A 90 -9.09 0.46 -6.42
CA TYR A 90 -9.62 -0.84 -6.82
C TYR A 90 -8.98 -2.01 -6.07
N ILE A 91 -7.65 -1.97 -5.87
CA ILE A 91 -6.92 -3.12 -5.29
C ILE A 91 -7.11 -3.18 -3.77
N VAL A 92 -6.98 -2.04 -3.09
CA VAL A 92 -6.90 -1.98 -1.63
C VAL A 92 -8.03 -1.15 -1.03
N GLY A 93 -8.42 -0.04 -1.69
CA GLY A 93 -9.50 0.82 -1.21
C GLY A 93 -10.84 0.08 -1.09
N SER A 94 -11.20 -0.73 -2.09
CA SER A 94 -12.44 -1.52 -2.10
C SER A 94 -12.50 -2.53 -0.95
N MET A 95 -11.39 -3.21 -0.65
CA MET A 95 -11.27 -4.10 0.50
C MET A 95 -11.36 -3.33 1.83
N THR A 96 -10.75 -2.15 1.90
CA THR A 96 -10.78 -1.30 3.10
C THR A 96 -12.19 -0.76 3.38
N ALA A 97 -12.92 -0.38 2.34
CA ALA A 97 -14.32 0.05 2.43
C ALA A 97 -15.23 -1.10 2.88
N ALA A 98 -15.06 -2.30 2.31
CA ALA A 98 -15.80 -3.49 2.70
C ALA A 98 -15.58 -3.86 4.18
N ALA A 99 -14.36 -3.68 4.69
CA ALA A 99 -14.08 -3.89 6.11
C ALA A 99 -14.89 -2.94 7.01
N PHE A 100 -15.15 -1.70 6.58
CA PHE A 100 -16.03 -0.79 7.31
C PHE A 100 -17.51 -1.19 7.23
N THR A 101 -17.96 -1.74 6.10
CA THR A 101 -19.33 -2.27 5.97
C THR A 101 -19.53 -3.50 6.86
N MET A 102 -18.56 -4.42 6.89
CA MET A 102 -18.60 -5.62 7.72
C MET A 102 -18.44 -5.32 9.22
N PHE A 103 -17.65 -4.30 9.55
CA PHE A 103 -17.33 -3.89 10.91
C PHE A 103 -17.52 -2.36 11.06
N PRO A 104 -18.77 -1.89 11.14
CA PRO A 104 -19.07 -0.46 11.16
C PRO A 104 -18.63 0.19 12.48
N PRO A 105 -17.79 1.22 12.45
CA PRO A 105 -17.41 1.95 13.65
C PRO A 105 -18.56 2.82 14.14
N SER A 106 -18.75 2.85 15.46
CA SER A 106 -19.83 3.61 16.10
C SER A 106 -19.64 5.14 16.08
N ARG A 107 -18.47 5.63 15.64
CA ARG A 107 -18.00 7.02 15.84
C ARG A 107 -18.06 7.92 14.61
N LEU A 108 -18.22 7.38 13.41
CA LEU A 108 -18.40 8.18 12.20
C LEU A 108 -19.92 8.38 12.01
N LYS A 109 -20.38 9.62 11.89
CA LYS A 109 -21.80 9.97 11.71
C LYS A 109 -21.95 10.59 10.32
N ASP A 110 -22.85 10.02 9.52
CA ASP A 110 -23.00 10.17 8.06
C ASP A 110 -21.85 9.55 7.22
N LEU A 111 -22.15 8.35 6.72
CA LEU A 111 -21.25 7.19 6.81
C LEU A 111 -20.76 6.60 5.49
N ASP A 112 -21.11 7.15 4.33
CA ASP A 112 -20.63 6.55 3.07
C ASP A 112 -19.52 7.36 2.42
N SER A 113 -19.62 8.69 2.40
CA SER A 113 -18.63 9.54 1.71
C SER A 113 -17.30 9.62 2.45
N GLU A 114 -17.30 9.91 3.76
CA GLU A 114 -16.07 10.02 4.56
C GLU A 114 -15.32 8.68 4.63
N TYR A 115 -16.06 7.57 4.75
CA TYR A 115 -15.48 6.23 4.77
C TYR A 115 -14.85 5.85 3.46
N ASN A 116 -15.52 6.12 2.34
CA ASN A 116 -14.96 5.87 1.02
C ASN A 116 -13.72 6.75 0.80
N LEU A 117 -13.73 8.01 1.23
CA LEU A 117 -12.55 8.89 1.15
C LEU A 117 -11.37 8.34 1.97
N ILE A 118 -11.61 7.91 3.21
CA ILE A 118 -10.58 7.30 4.05
C ILE A 118 -10.07 6.01 3.41
N ALA A 119 -10.97 5.09 3.04
CA ALA A 119 -10.63 3.81 2.43
C ALA A 119 -9.83 3.99 1.13
N ASN A 120 -10.25 4.92 0.27
CA ASN A 120 -9.53 5.27 -0.94
C ASN A 120 -8.13 5.82 -0.63
N SER A 121 -8.01 6.70 0.35
CA SER A 121 -6.71 7.24 0.78
C SER A 121 -5.78 6.18 1.37
N ILE A 122 -6.30 5.20 2.11
CA ILE A 122 -5.50 4.04 2.57
C ILE A 122 -5.06 3.20 1.38
N GLY A 123 -5.96 2.97 0.43
CA GLY A 123 -5.65 2.22 -0.78
C GLY A 123 -4.54 2.88 -1.61
N SER A 124 -4.63 4.19 -1.83
CA SER A 124 -3.58 5.00 -2.45
C SER A 124 -2.25 4.90 -1.70
N PHE A 125 -2.25 5.11 -0.38
CA PHE A 125 -1.03 5.03 0.42
C PHE A 125 -0.33 3.67 0.27
N LEU A 126 -1.07 2.59 0.47
CA LEU A 126 -0.53 1.24 0.40
C LEU A 126 -0.05 0.91 -1.02
N GLN A 127 -0.79 1.33 -2.05
CA GLN A 127 -0.39 1.09 -3.45
C GLN A 127 0.87 1.85 -3.85
N ILE A 128 1.05 3.09 -3.37
CA ILE A 128 2.28 3.86 -3.65
C ILE A 128 3.47 3.20 -2.94
N VAL A 129 3.32 2.78 -1.68
CA VAL A 129 4.39 2.06 -0.96
C VAL A 129 4.75 0.76 -1.68
N ASP A 130 3.75 0.00 -2.13
CA ASP A 130 3.95 -1.25 -2.88
C ASP A 130 4.71 -0.99 -4.18
N ALA A 131 4.28 -0.01 -4.98
CA ALA A 131 4.94 0.37 -6.23
C ALA A 131 6.40 0.83 -6.01
N ILE A 132 6.70 1.52 -4.91
CA ILE A 132 8.08 1.90 -4.56
C ILE A 132 8.91 0.66 -4.21
N CYS A 133 8.37 -0.25 -3.40
CA CYS A 133 9.12 -1.40 -2.88
C CYS A 133 9.35 -2.49 -3.92
N ASP A 134 8.42 -2.61 -4.87
CA ASP A 134 8.41 -3.66 -5.88
C ASP A 134 8.91 -3.18 -7.25
N TYR A 135 9.44 -1.94 -7.35
CA TYR A 135 9.99 -1.36 -8.58
C TYR A 135 10.82 -2.36 -9.41
N LEU A 136 11.78 -3.07 -8.79
CA LEU A 136 12.61 -4.05 -9.50
C LEU A 136 11.82 -5.27 -9.99
N GLU A 137 10.93 -5.81 -9.16
CA GLU A 137 10.10 -6.96 -9.53
C GLU A 137 9.13 -6.60 -10.67
N ASP A 138 8.69 -5.35 -10.70
CA ASP A 138 7.80 -4.81 -11.71
C ASP A 138 8.50 -4.53 -13.02
N ILE A 139 9.65 -3.85 -12.99
CA ILE A 139 10.42 -3.54 -14.19
C ILE A 139 11.05 -4.80 -14.81
N ASP A 140 11.46 -5.78 -14.00
CA ASP A 140 12.04 -7.03 -14.50
C ASP A 140 10.95 -8.10 -14.79
N ALA A 141 9.67 -7.73 -14.77
CA ALA A 141 8.57 -8.63 -15.05
C ALA A 141 8.62 -9.19 -16.49
N ILE A 142 8.11 -10.42 -16.67
CA ILE A 142 8.10 -11.14 -17.95
C ILE A 142 6.64 -11.38 -18.37
N PRO A 143 6.23 -11.08 -19.63
CA PRO A 143 7.08 -10.82 -20.80
C PRO A 143 7.60 -9.39 -20.97
N GLY A 144 7.19 -8.45 -20.14
CA GLY A 144 7.66 -7.07 -20.19
C GLY A 144 7.39 -6.32 -18.88
N PRO A 145 7.98 -5.13 -18.73
CA PRO A 145 7.93 -4.33 -17.52
C PRO A 145 6.50 -3.92 -17.17
N ARG A 146 6.20 -3.89 -15.87
CA ARG A 146 5.00 -3.28 -15.32
C ARG A 146 5.32 -1.87 -14.84
N LYS A 147 5.00 -0.86 -15.65
CA LYS A 147 5.29 0.55 -15.34
C LYS A 147 4.21 1.13 -14.41
N LEU A 148 4.33 0.87 -13.10
CA LEU A 148 3.39 1.36 -12.08
C LEU A 148 3.71 2.78 -11.56
N TRP A 149 4.90 3.30 -11.83
CA TRP A 149 5.24 4.67 -11.46
C TRP A 149 4.63 5.64 -12.48
N PRO A 150 3.98 6.73 -12.04
CA PRO A 150 3.32 7.64 -12.96
C PRO A 150 4.30 8.37 -13.86
N ARG A 151 3.99 8.42 -15.16
CA ARG A 151 4.78 9.16 -16.15
C ARG A 151 5.01 10.61 -15.75
N GLU A 152 4.00 11.29 -15.22
CA GLU A 152 4.10 12.68 -14.78
C GLU A 152 5.18 12.92 -13.70
N ILE A 153 5.62 11.88 -12.99
CA ILE A 153 6.73 11.96 -12.04
C ILE A 153 8.02 11.54 -12.73
N TRP A 154 8.12 10.29 -13.19
CA TRP A 154 9.42 9.74 -13.61
C TRP A 154 9.97 10.40 -14.88
N SER A 155 9.10 10.92 -15.76
CA SER A 155 9.55 11.55 -17.01
C SER A 155 10.20 12.93 -16.80
N LYS A 156 10.20 13.45 -15.57
CA LYS A 156 10.98 14.64 -15.18
C LYS A 156 12.47 14.32 -15.01
N TYR A 157 12.80 13.05 -14.76
CA TYR A 157 14.12 12.60 -14.31
C TYR A 157 14.82 11.73 -15.35
N VAL A 158 14.07 10.90 -16.08
CA VAL A 158 14.60 9.96 -17.09
C VAL A 158 13.70 9.86 -18.32
N ASN A 159 14.21 9.28 -19.41
CA ASN A 159 13.44 9.12 -20.66
C ASN A 159 12.55 7.89 -20.65
N GLU A 160 13.00 6.80 -20.03
CA GLU A 160 12.23 5.57 -19.81
C GLU A 160 12.32 5.17 -18.32
N LEU A 161 11.24 4.63 -17.74
CA LEU A 161 11.19 4.30 -16.31
C LEU A 161 12.28 3.28 -15.89
N GLU A 162 12.68 2.41 -16.81
CA GLU A 162 13.73 1.40 -16.64
C GLU A 162 15.11 2.01 -16.45
N ASP A 163 15.32 3.24 -16.92
CA ASP A 163 16.59 3.96 -16.85
C ASP A 163 16.98 4.33 -15.41
N LEU A 164 16.04 4.30 -14.46
CA LEU A 164 16.34 4.52 -13.04
C LEU A 164 17.25 3.43 -12.44
N LYS A 165 17.43 2.29 -13.13
CA LYS A 165 18.39 1.24 -12.76
C LYS A 165 19.83 1.56 -13.20
N CYS A 166 20.01 2.46 -14.15
CA CYS A 166 21.33 2.79 -14.70
C CYS A 166 22.13 3.59 -13.68
N GLU A 167 23.39 3.20 -13.45
CA GLU A 167 24.23 3.83 -12.44
C GLU A 167 24.48 5.31 -12.75
N GLU A 168 24.52 5.66 -14.04
CA GLU A 168 24.69 7.03 -14.54
C GLU A 168 23.54 7.95 -14.14
N ASN A 169 22.33 7.41 -13.92
CA ASN A 169 21.14 8.16 -13.52
C ASN A 169 20.89 8.11 -12.01
N SER A 170 21.88 7.77 -11.18
CA SER A 170 21.66 7.54 -9.74
C SER A 170 21.09 8.76 -9.01
N VAL A 171 21.47 9.98 -9.42
CA VAL A 171 20.97 11.22 -8.79
C VAL A 171 19.50 11.42 -9.13
N GLU A 172 19.18 11.36 -10.41
CA GLU A 172 17.84 11.48 -10.97
C GLU A 172 16.90 10.40 -10.43
N ALA A 173 17.40 9.16 -10.29
CA ALA A 173 16.66 8.04 -9.74
C ALA A 173 16.24 8.29 -8.29
N VAL A 174 17.17 8.79 -7.47
CA VAL A 174 16.89 9.11 -6.07
C VAL A 174 15.93 10.31 -5.94
N GLN A 175 16.06 11.33 -6.78
CA GLN A 175 15.12 12.46 -6.79
C GLN A 175 13.71 12.02 -7.21
N CYS A 176 13.60 11.18 -8.23
CA CYS A 176 12.33 10.57 -8.65
C CYS A 176 11.69 9.76 -7.51
N LEU A 177 12.48 8.95 -6.80
CA LEU A 177 12.04 8.20 -5.63
C LEU A 177 11.55 9.12 -4.51
N ASN A 178 12.26 10.22 -4.25
CA ASN A 178 11.88 11.18 -3.22
C ASN A 178 10.54 11.85 -3.55
N GLU A 179 10.27 12.19 -4.81
CA GLU A 179 8.97 12.71 -5.25
C GLU A 179 7.83 11.68 -5.09
N MET A 180 8.07 10.41 -5.42
CA MET A 180 7.11 9.31 -5.17
C MET A 180 6.78 9.19 -3.68
N VAL A 181 7.80 9.20 -2.81
CA VAL A 181 7.63 9.14 -1.36
C VAL A 181 6.85 10.36 -0.86
N MET A 182 7.24 11.57 -1.27
CA MET A 182 6.59 12.83 -0.91
C MET A 182 5.10 12.82 -1.26
N SER A 183 4.76 12.29 -2.43
CA SER A 183 3.39 12.19 -2.93
C SER A 183 2.52 11.32 -2.03
N SER A 184 3.07 10.24 -1.47
CA SER A 184 2.35 9.35 -0.54
C SER A 184 2.01 9.99 0.82
N LEU A 185 2.78 10.99 1.26
CA LEU A 185 2.67 11.56 2.62
C LEU A 185 1.32 12.26 2.87
N VAL A 186 0.60 12.67 1.82
CA VAL A 186 -0.73 13.30 1.94
C VAL A 186 -1.77 12.37 2.59
N HIS A 187 -1.57 11.06 2.47
CA HIS A 187 -2.53 10.06 2.94
C HIS A 187 -2.36 9.68 4.42
N VAL A 188 -1.27 10.13 5.07
CA VAL A 188 -0.93 9.72 6.44
C VAL A 188 -1.95 10.20 7.47
N GLU A 189 -2.53 11.39 7.28
CA GLU A 189 -3.59 11.87 8.18
C GLU A 189 -4.81 10.93 8.17
N ASN A 190 -5.20 10.46 6.98
CA ASN A 190 -6.29 9.50 6.84
C ASN A 190 -5.94 8.12 7.42
N CYS A 191 -4.65 7.75 7.45
CA CYS A 191 -4.19 6.57 8.21
C CYS A 191 -4.50 6.70 9.70
N PHE A 192 -4.30 7.88 10.29
CA PHE A 192 -4.67 8.10 11.69
C PHE A 192 -6.19 8.09 11.90
N LYS A 193 -6.97 8.73 11.01
CA LYS A 193 -8.44 8.69 11.09
C LYS A 193 -8.98 7.26 10.98
N TYR A 194 -8.44 6.48 10.05
CA TYR A 194 -8.77 5.07 9.87
C TYR A 194 -8.52 4.25 11.14
N LEU A 195 -7.33 4.36 11.72
CA LEU A 195 -6.97 3.62 12.93
C LEU A 195 -7.77 4.06 14.15
N SER A 196 -8.00 5.37 14.32
CA SER A 196 -8.89 5.90 15.37
C SER A 196 -10.32 5.37 15.25
N ALA A 197 -10.83 5.24 14.02
CA ALA A 197 -12.15 4.66 13.78
C ALA A 197 -12.21 3.18 14.17
N LEU A 198 -11.10 2.44 14.09
CA LEU A 198 -11.03 1.02 14.43
C LEU A 198 -10.78 0.73 15.92
N GLU A 199 -10.51 1.72 16.78
CA GLU A 199 -10.16 1.50 18.20
C GLU A 199 -11.19 0.66 18.98
N TYR A 200 -12.47 0.73 18.60
CA TYR A 200 -13.54 -0.04 19.24
C TYR A 200 -13.42 -1.56 18.99
N ASN A 201 -12.68 -1.98 17.94
CA ASN A 201 -12.42 -3.37 17.58
C ASN A 201 -10.92 -3.66 17.70
N PRO A 202 -10.42 -4.10 18.88
CA PRO A 202 -8.99 -4.23 19.13
C PRO A 202 -8.25 -5.19 18.19
N ALA A 203 -8.92 -6.24 17.71
CA ALA A 203 -8.32 -7.19 16.78
C ALA A 203 -8.07 -6.55 15.41
N MET A 204 -9.09 -5.90 14.85
CA MET A 204 -8.97 -5.18 13.57
C MET A 204 -8.01 -4.01 13.67
N PHE A 205 -8.13 -3.20 14.73
CA PHE A 205 -7.19 -2.12 15.02
C PHE A 205 -5.76 -2.62 14.98
N ARG A 206 -5.45 -3.70 15.70
CA ARG A 206 -4.07 -4.20 15.82
C ARG A 206 -3.51 -4.68 14.49
N ILE A 207 -4.31 -5.38 13.67
CA ILE A 207 -3.88 -5.86 12.35
C ILE A 207 -3.55 -4.66 11.45
N CYS A 208 -4.47 -3.69 11.36
CA CYS A 208 -4.32 -2.52 10.53
C CYS A 208 -3.19 -1.58 11.02
N ALA A 209 -3.06 -1.39 12.34
CA ALA A 209 -2.03 -0.55 12.92
C ALA A 209 -0.63 -1.12 12.65
N VAL A 210 -0.44 -2.43 12.82
CA VAL A 210 0.83 -3.08 12.49
C VAL A 210 1.15 -2.95 10.99
N LEU A 211 0.16 -3.14 10.11
CA LEU A 211 0.33 -2.98 8.67
C LEU A 211 0.76 -1.55 8.30
N LEU A 212 0.03 -0.54 8.74
CA LEU A 212 0.30 0.85 8.39
C LEU A 212 1.62 1.36 8.99
N VAL A 213 1.97 0.98 10.22
CA VAL A 213 3.27 1.30 10.81
C VAL A 213 4.41 0.60 10.06
N LYS A 214 4.21 -0.66 9.63
CA LYS A 214 5.19 -1.37 8.79
C LYS A 214 5.40 -0.65 7.46
N GLU A 215 4.33 -0.31 6.74
CA GLU A 215 4.46 0.34 5.43
C GLU A 215 5.08 1.72 5.53
N PHE A 216 4.69 2.53 6.52
CA PHE A 216 5.33 3.82 6.75
C PHE A 216 6.82 3.69 7.13
N GLY A 217 7.16 2.65 7.91
CA GLY A 217 8.56 2.34 8.22
C GLY A 217 9.36 1.90 6.99
N THR A 218 8.76 1.13 6.08
CA THR A 218 9.41 0.76 4.81
C THR A 218 9.64 1.99 3.94
N LEU A 219 8.63 2.85 3.82
CA LEU A 219 8.74 4.15 3.13
C LEU A 219 9.91 4.99 3.69
N ALA A 220 10.08 5.00 5.02
CA ALA A 220 11.16 5.73 5.67
C ALA A 220 12.56 5.15 5.38
N LEU A 221 12.64 3.83 5.16
CA LEU A 221 13.88 3.19 4.72
C LEU A 221 14.18 3.44 3.25
N SER A 222 13.15 3.51 2.41
CA SER A 222 13.26 3.79 0.98
C SER A 222 13.59 5.26 0.67
N TYR A 223 13.14 6.21 1.50
CA TYR A 223 13.43 7.62 1.27
C TYR A 223 14.94 7.90 1.18
N ASN A 224 15.33 8.64 0.12
CA ASN A 224 16.70 8.98 -0.24
C ASN A 224 17.67 7.79 -0.26
N ASN A 225 17.24 6.65 -0.84
CA ASN A 225 17.99 5.40 -0.83
C ASN A 225 18.10 4.76 -2.22
N ILE A 226 19.29 4.84 -2.82
CA ILE A 226 19.58 4.24 -4.14
C ILE A 226 19.39 2.72 -4.17
N ASP A 227 19.42 2.04 -3.02
CA ASP A 227 19.26 0.59 -2.97
C ASP A 227 17.89 0.13 -3.47
N VAL A 228 16.86 1.00 -3.49
CA VAL A 228 15.54 0.68 -4.10
C VAL A 228 15.67 0.22 -5.56
N PHE A 229 16.66 0.75 -6.28
CA PHE A 229 16.93 0.42 -7.69
C PHE A 229 17.94 -0.71 -7.88
N LYS A 230 18.42 -1.32 -6.78
CA LYS A 230 19.45 -2.38 -6.80
C LYS A 230 19.00 -3.66 -6.11
N VAL A 231 18.26 -3.53 -5.01
CA VAL A 231 17.77 -4.64 -4.18
C VAL A 231 16.39 -4.33 -3.60
N LYS A 232 15.64 -5.37 -3.24
CA LYS A 232 14.36 -5.21 -2.56
C LYS A 232 14.55 -4.68 -1.14
N VAL A 233 14.29 -3.38 -0.95
CA VAL A 233 14.31 -2.70 0.35
C VAL A 233 13.14 -3.19 1.20
N LYS A 234 13.44 -3.71 2.39
CA LYS A 234 12.43 -4.20 3.34
C LYS A 234 12.90 -4.04 4.77
N LEU A 235 11.93 -3.87 5.68
CA LEU A 235 12.22 -3.89 7.11
C LEU A 235 12.86 -5.23 7.53
N ARG A 236 14.03 -5.15 8.16
CA ARG A 236 14.70 -6.31 8.78
C ARG A 236 13.77 -7.05 9.74
N LEU A 237 13.90 -8.38 9.83
CA LEU A 237 12.99 -9.23 10.62
C LEU A 237 12.84 -8.75 12.07
N GLY A 238 13.95 -8.38 12.73
CA GLY A 238 13.91 -7.87 14.11
C GLY A 238 13.05 -6.61 14.28
N LEU A 239 13.10 -5.70 13.31
CA LEU A 239 12.28 -4.48 13.34
C LEU A 239 10.80 -4.80 13.07
N ARG A 240 10.49 -5.72 12.15
CA ARG A 240 9.12 -6.20 11.93
C ARG A 240 8.52 -6.83 13.19
N LEU A 241 9.28 -7.66 13.91
CA LEU A 241 8.85 -8.26 15.18
C LEU A 241 8.66 -7.20 16.27
N LYS A 242 9.53 -6.18 16.30
CA LYS A 242 9.42 -5.04 17.24
C LYS A 242 8.14 -4.25 16.99
N ILE A 243 7.82 -3.92 15.73
CA ILE A 243 6.55 -3.28 15.33
C ILE A 243 5.37 -4.15 15.76
N PHE A 244 5.32 -5.43 15.38
CA PHE A 244 4.23 -6.34 15.72
C PHE A 244 3.98 -6.45 17.25
N LYS A 245 5.06 -6.47 18.03
CA LYS A 245 4.98 -6.61 19.50
C LYS A 245 4.53 -5.31 20.18
N ARG A 246 5.01 -4.16 19.69
CA ARG A 246 4.85 -2.85 20.33
C ARG A 246 3.59 -2.10 19.90
N THR A 247 3.15 -2.24 18.65
CA THR A 247 1.97 -1.52 18.16
C THR A 247 0.69 -2.15 18.72
N ARG A 248 0.10 -1.52 19.75
CA ARG A 248 -1.09 -2.03 20.46
C ARG A 248 -2.18 -0.98 20.66
N ALA A 249 -1.82 0.31 20.69
CA ALA A 249 -2.76 1.43 20.82
C ALA A 249 -2.34 2.59 19.92
N MET A 250 -3.20 3.61 19.78
CA MET A 250 -2.90 4.81 18.98
C MET A 250 -1.64 5.55 19.45
N SER A 251 -1.32 5.54 20.75
CA SER A 251 -0.07 6.11 21.26
C SER A 251 1.18 5.45 20.68
N ASP A 252 1.16 4.14 20.44
CA ASP A 252 2.26 3.41 19.79
C ASP A 252 2.35 3.76 18.30
N VAL A 253 1.20 3.95 17.64
CA VAL A 253 1.11 4.38 16.23
C VAL A 253 1.72 5.77 16.07
N TYR A 254 1.25 6.76 16.84
CA TYR A 254 1.79 8.12 16.80
C TYR A 254 3.29 8.15 17.12
N GLY A 255 3.73 7.38 18.12
CA GLY A 255 5.15 7.26 18.45
C GLY A 255 5.98 6.73 17.28
N ALA A 256 5.50 5.68 16.60
CA ALA A 256 6.22 5.09 15.47
C ALA A 256 6.24 6.01 14.24
N PHE A 257 5.12 6.61 13.88
CA PHE A 257 5.07 7.57 12.78
C PHE A 257 5.98 8.77 13.05
N PHE A 258 5.97 9.30 14.29
CA PHE A 258 6.86 10.40 14.67
C PHE A 258 8.34 10.05 14.49
N GLU A 259 8.77 8.86 14.94
CA GLU A 259 10.15 8.42 14.79
C GLU A 259 10.55 8.15 13.33
N PHE A 260 9.66 7.55 12.53
CA PHE A 260 9.91 7.36 11.11
C PHE A 260 9.95 8.70 10.35
N CYS A 261 9.13 9.69 10.73
CA CYS A 261 9.27 11.04 10.21
C CYS A 261 10.62 11.67 10.56
N SER A 262 11.09 11.52 11.81
CA SER A 262 12.42 12.00 12.21
C SER A 262 13.54 11.32 11.41
N LEU A 263 13.41 10.01 11.14
CA LEU A 263 14.34 9.28 10.28
C LEU A 263 14.34 9.85 8.85
N MET A 264 13.17 10.02 8.23
CA MET A 264 13.08 10.62 6.88
C MET A 264 13.67 12.02 6.85
N LYS A 265 13.34 12.89 7.81
CA LYS A 265 13.88 14.25 7.91
C LYS A 265 15.41 14.26 7.98
N SER A 266 16.01 13.33 8.72
CA SER A 266 17.47 13.23 8.83
C SER A 266 18.17 12.87 7.51
N LYS A 267 17.41 12.33 6.54
CA LYS A 267 17.87 11.95 5.21
C LYS A 267 17.52 12.96 4.12
N VAL A 268 16.78 14.04 4.43
CA VAL A 268 16.40 15.03 3.40
C VAL A 268 17.65 15.75 2.92
N ASP A 269 17.97 15.56 1.64
CA ASP A 269 18.92 16.41 0.93
C ASP A 269 18.23 17.75 0.63
N LYS A 270 18.92 18.87 0.89
CA LYS A 270 18.38 20.22 0.67
C LYS A 270 18.39 20.59 -0.81
N ASP A 271 19.24 19.95 -1.60
CA ASP A 271 19.35 20.19 -3.03
C ASP A 271 18.33 19.35 -3.83
N ASP A 272 17.60 18.44 -3.18
CA ASP A 272 16.52 17.67 -3.80
C ASP A 272 15.32 18.58 -4.19
N PRO A 273 14.77 18.46 -5.41
CA PRO A 273 13.65 19.28 -5.87
C PRO A 273 12.40 19.21 -4.98
N SER A 274 12.18 18.08 -4.30
CA SER A 274 11.03 17.83 -3.42
C SER A 274 11.32 18.13 -1.94
N ALA A 275 12.53 18.57 -1.59
CA ALA A 275 12.99 18.71 -0.20
C ALA A 275 12.07 19.57 0.68
N MET A 276 11.72 20.77 0.20
CA MET A 276 10.92 21.73 0.96
C MET A 276 9.51 21.19 1.25
N GLU A 277 8.86 20.62 0.23
CA GLU A 277 7.52 20.07 0.37
C GLU A 277 7.52 18.81 1.23
N THR A 278 8.55 17.96 1.09
CA THR A 278 8.74 16.79 1.95
C THR A 278 8.88 17.19 3.42
N LEU A 279 9.73 18.17 3.74
CA LEU A 279 9.87 18.68 5.11
C LEU A 279 8.54 19.21 5.64
N ARG A 280 7.82 20.02 4.86
CA ARG A 280 6.51 20.57 5.23
C ARG A 280 5.50 19.47 5.58
N ARG A 281 5.44 18.40 4.80
CA ARG A 281 4.54 17.26 5.05
C ARG A 281 4.95 16.45 6.27
N LEU A 282 6.25 16.19 6.44
CA LEU A 282 6.76 15.49 7.62
C LEU A 282 6.53 16.31 8.90
N ASP A 283 6.67 17.64 8.84
CA ASP A 283 6.29 18.56 9.92
C ASP A 283 4.80 18.46 10.25
N ALA A 284 3.92 18.48 9.23
CA ALA A 284 2.48 18.34 9.43
C ALA A 284 2.12 17.02 10.13
N ILE A 285 2.70 15.90 9.70
CA ILE A 285 2.50 14.58 10.31
C ILE A 285 2.99 14.56 11.77
N GLN A 286 4.18 15.10 12.03
CA GLN A 286 4.71 15.16 13.39
C GLN A 286 3.88 16.08 14.30
N ASN A 287 3.36 17.19 13.78
CA ASN A 287 2.46 18.07 14.51
C ASN A 287 1.14 17.36 14.87
N ILE A 288 0.57 16.53 13.97
CA ILE A 288 -0.59 15.69 14.31
C ILE A 288 -0.22 14.73 15.45
N CYS A 289 0.95 14.09 15.38
CA CYS A 289 1.41 13.19 16.43
C CYS A 289 1.57 13.92 17.77
N ILE A 290 2.19 15.10 17.79
CA ILE A 290 2.38 15.92 19.01
C ILE A 290 1.04 16.37 19.59
N ASN A 291 0.17 16.93 18.73
CA ASN A 291 -1.12 17.48 19.14
C ASN A 291 -2.12 16.41 19.57
N SER A 292 -1.87 15.12 19.27
CA SER A 292 -2.66 14.01 19.81
C SER A 292 -2.62 13.95 21.35
N GLY A 293 -1.57 14.51 21.98
CA GLY A 293 -1.33 14.38 23.42
C GLY A 293 -0.95 12.96 23.88
N MET A 294 -0.79 12.02 22.94
CA MET A 294 -0.54 10.60 23.20
C MET A 294 0.92 10.17 23.02
N LEU A 295 1.81 11.09 22.63
CA LEU A 295 3.24 10.82 22.60
C LEU A 295 3.74 10.62 24.04
N ASN A 296 4.00 9.37 24.40
CA ASN A 296 4.59 9.06 25.69
C ASN A 296 5.94 9.77 25.84
N TYR A 297 6.17 10.44 26.97
CA TYR A 297 7.45 11.05 27.38
C TYR A 297 8.66 10.09 27.41
N ARG A 298 8.49 8.80 27.06
CA ARG A 298 9.58 7.82 26.90
C ARG A 298 10.58 8.17 25.79
N LEU A 299 10.27 9.15 24.95
CA LEU A 299 11.13 9.65 23.87
C LEU A 299 12.38 10.43 24.34
N ARG A 300 12.57 10.71 25.64
CA ARG A 300 13.74 11.48 26.13
C ARG A 300 14.98 10.65 26.51
N GLY A 301 14.96 9.32 26.42
CA GLY A 301 16.14 8.52 26.87
C GLY A 301 16.38 7.17 26.19
N CYS A 302 15.47 6.70 25.32
CA CYS A 302 15.69 5.49 24.53
C CYS A 302 14.93 5.60 23.21
N PRO A 303 15.59 5.54 22.04
CA PRO A 303 14.87 5.53 20.77
C PRO A 303 13.90 4.34 20.70
N CYS A 304 12.65 4.58 20.30
CA CYS A 304 11.65 3.51 20.21
C CYS A 304 11.93 2.57 19.04
N PHE A 305 12.76 2.94 18.06
CA PHE A 305 13.19 2.10 16.93
C PHE A 305 14.69 1.94 16.81
#